data_AF-A0A927FX62-F1
#
_entry.id   AF-A0A927FX62-F1
#
_cell.length_a   1.000
_cell.length_b   1.000
_cell.length_c   1.000
_cell.angle_alpha   90.00
_cell.angle_beta   90.00
_cell.angle_gamma   90.00
#
_symmetry.space_group_name_H-M   'P 1'
#
loop_
_entity.id
_entity.type
_entity.pdbx_description
1 polymer ?
#
loop_
_entity_poly.entity_id
_entity_poly.type
_entity_poly.pdbx_seq_one_letter_code
_entity_poly.pdbx_strand_id
1 'polypeptide(L)' 'TVIAPNDPSWDRLTTQAKKAQEHPQAWLEMTDIYGELAGNKDFVNAFTKALRSLWTQGTAGTLETYLGDQL' A
#
# COMPACT_ATOMS: atom_id res chain seq x y z
N THR A 1 4.74 -16.79 -10.17
CA THR A 1 3.81 -16.75 -11.32
C THR A 1 3.34 -15.33 -11.52
N VAL A 2 3.17 -14.88 -12.76
CA VAL A 2 2.61 -13.54 -13.04
C VAL A 2 1.13 -13.53 -12.67
N ILE A 3 0.67 -12.47 -12.01
CA ILE A 3 -0.76 -12.26 -11.72
C ILE A 3 -1.42 -11.68 -12.97
N ALA A 4 -2.50 -12.29 -13.44
CA ALA A 4 -3.22 -11.84 -14.63
C ALA A 4 -4.08 -10.61 -14.34
N PRO A 5 -4.28 -9.70 -15.32
CA PRO A 5 -5.17 -8.56 -15.17
C PRO A 5 -6.61 -8.96 -14.84
N ASN A 6 -7.18 -8.41 -13.77
CA ASN A 6 -8.56 -8.67 -13.34
C ASN A 6 -9.36 -7.40 -12.97
N ASP A 7 -8.79 -6.21 -13.21
CA ASP A 7 -9.40 -4.91 -12.96
C ASP A 7 -9.32 -4.05 -14.24
N PRO A 8 -10.38 -3.30 -14.64
CA PRO A 8 -10.32 -2.41 -15.81
C PRO A 8 -9.21 -1.36 -15.75
N SER A 9 -8.76 -0.97 -14.55
CA SER A 9 -7.67 -0.04 -14.32
C SER A 9 -6.32 -0.73 -14.10
N TRP A 10 -6.18 -2.02 -14.43
CA TRP A 10 -5.01 -2.84 -14.12
C TRP A 10 -3.66 -2.17 -14.40
N ASP A 11 -3.50 -1.61 -15.60
CA ASP A 11 -2.22 -1.00 -16.01
C ASP A 11 -1.89 0.25 -15.19
N ARG A 12 -2.91 1.07 -14.92
CA ARG A 12 -2.80 2.25 -14.06
C ARG A 12 -2.42 1.83 -12.63
N LEU A 13 -3.14 0.88 -12.06
CA LEU A 13 -2.91 0.41 -10.69
C LEU A 13 -1.52 -0.24 -10.57
N THR A 14 -1.14 -1.11 -11.50
CA THR A 14 0.19 -1.74 -11.52
C THR A 14 1.30 -0.69 -11.60
N THR A 15 1.12 0.36 -12.40
CA THR A 15 2.10 1.45 -12.52
C THR A 15 2.24 2.22 -11.21
N GLN A 16 1.13 2.53 -10.53
CA GLN A 16 1.18 3.23 -9.25
C GLN A 16 1.74 2.34 -8.13
N ALA A 17 1.41 1.05 -8.11
CA ALA A 17 1.94 0.10 -7.14
C ALA A 17 3.47 0.01 -7.18
N LYS A 18 4.06 0.03 -8.38
CA LYS A 18 5.53 0.05 -8.56
C LYS A 18 6.17 1.30 -7.97
N LYS A 19 5.55 2.48 -8.12
CA LYS A 19 6.03 3.71 -7.48
C LYS A 19 5.89 3.65 -5.96
N ALA A 20 4.77 3.09 -5.49
CA ALA A 20 4.46 2.98 -4.08
C ALA A 20 5.42 2.09 -3.29
N GLN A 21 6.14 1.18 -3.96
CA GLN A 21 7.20 0.39 -3.32
C GLN A 21 8.27 1.27 -2.65
N GLU A 22 8.71 2.33 -3.33
CA GLU A 22 9.73 3.26 -2.80
C GLU A 22 9.07 4.48 -2.13
N HIS A 23 7.93 4.92 -2.67
CA HIS A 23 7.19 6.09 -2.22
C HIS A 23 5.73 5.74 -1.88
N PRO A 24 5.43 5.12 -0.72
CA PRO A 24 4.09 4.61 -0.37
C PRO A 24 2.94 5.59 -0.60
N GLN A 25 3.16 6.88 -0.36
CA GLN A 25 2.16 7.92 -0.58
C GLN A 25 1.66 8.00 -2.04
N ALA A 26 2.46 7.62 -3.05
CA ALA A 26 2.05 7.63 -4.45
C ALA A 26 0.81 6.76 -4.73
N TRP A 27 0.57 5.72 -3.92
CA TRP A 27 -0.66 4.93 -4.00
C TRP A 27 -1.88 5.73 -3.54
N LEU A 28 -1.73 6.48 -2.46
CA LEU A 28 -2.79 7.26 -1.84
C LEU A 28 -3.13 8.54 -2.61
N GLU A 29 -2.19 9.05 -3.41
CA GLU A 29 -2.39 10.21 -4.31
C GLU A 29 -3.40 9.95 -5.44
N MET A 30 -3.90 8.72 -5.61
CA MET A 30 -5.05 8.41 -6.45
C MET A 30 -6.35 8.93 -5.80
N THR A 31 -6.56 10.25 -5.82
CA THR A 31 -7.65 10.94 -5.12
C THR A 31 -9.05 10.59 -5.63
N ASP A 32 -9.18 10.07 -6.85
CA ASP A 32 -10.42 9.49 -7.36
C ASP A 32 -10.82 8.18 -6.66
N ILE A 33 -9.87 7.50 -6.01
CA ILE A 33 -10.10 6.29 -5.19
C ILE A 33 -10.11 6.62 -3.71
N TYR A 34 -9.13 7.40 -3.24
CA TYR A 34 -8.89 7.65 -1.82
C TYR A 34 -9.48 8.95 -1.28
N GLY A 35 -9.85 9.89 -2.16
CA GLY A 35 -10.36 11.21 -1.76
C GLY A 35 -9.46 11.92 -0.76
N GLU A 36 -10.06 12.45 0.30
CA GLU A 36 -9.37 13.20 1.36
C GLU A 36 -8.42 12.34 2.21
N LEU A 37 -8.51 11.00 2.16
CA LEU A 37 -7.57 10.13 2.88
C LEU A 37 -6.13 10.31 2.38
N ALA A 38 -5.95 10.75 1.14
CA ALA A 38 -4.64 11.09 0.58
C ALA A 38 -3.90 12.17 1.41
N GLY A 39 -4.64 13.06 2.08
CA GLY A 39 -4.11 14.13 2.94
C GLY A 39 -4.17 13.83 4.44
N ASN A 40 -4.81 12.74 4.86
CA ASN A 40 -4.92 12.39 6.27
C ASN A 40 -3.58 11.81 6.77
N LYS A 41 -2.85 12.58 7.58
CA LYS A 41 -1.51 12.21 8.07
C LYS A 41 -1.48 10.87 8.81
N ASP A 42 -2.46 10.60 9.66
CA ASP A 42 -2.50 9.37 10.45
C ASP A 42 -2.70 8.15 9.54
N PHE A 43 -3.58 8.28 8.55
CA PHE A 43 -3.81 7.25 7.55
C PHE A 43 -2.58 7.01 6.66
N VAL A 44 -1.96 8.09 6.15
CA VAL A 44 -0.73 8.01 5.33
C VAL A 44 0.40 7.33 6.11
N ASN A 45 0.56 7.68 7.39
CA ASN A 45 1.58 7.07 8.26
C ASN A 45 1.31 5.58 8.48
N ALA A 46 0.07 5.20 8.81
CA ALA A 46 -0.31 3.81 9.03
C ALA A 46 -0.14 2.97 7.76
N PHE A 47 -0.60 3.46 6.60
CA PHE A 47 -0.43 2.79 5.32
C PHE A 47 1.05 2.62 4.97
N THR A 48 1.85 3.68 5.12
CA THR A 48 3.29 3.66 4.86
C THR A 48 4.00 2.61 5.72
N LYS A 49 3.66 2.55 7.01
CA LYS A 49 4.26 1.59 7.95
C LYS A 49 3.91 0.15 7.56
N ALA A 50 2.63 -0.12 7.27
CA ALA A 50 2.18 -1.43 6.83
C ALA A 50 2.81 -1.86 5.50
N LEU A 51 2.85 -0.98 4.49
CA LEU A 51 3.43 -1.29 3.19
C LEU A 51 4.94 -1.57 3.30
N ARG A 52 5.67 -0.78 4.10
CA ARG A 52 7.09 -1.04 4.37
C ARG A 52 7.29 -2.38 5.06
N SER A 53 6.46 -2.71 6.06
CA SER A 53 6.51 -4.00 6.73
C SER A 53 6.30 -5.16 5.76
N LEU A 54 5.34 -5.06 4.83
CA LEU A 54 5.11 -6.09 3.81
C LEU A 54 6.36 -6.33 2.94
N TRP A 55 7.06 -5.26 2.55
CA TRP A 55 8.28 -5.36 1.76
C TRP A 55 9.47 -5.93 2.55
N THR A 56 9.58 -5.63 3.84
CA THR A 56 10.74 -6.03 4.66
C THR A 56 10.56 -7.35 5.40
N GLN A 57 9.34 -7.65 5.85
CA GLN A 57 9.01 -8.79 6.71
C GLN A 57 8.13 -9.84 6.01
N GLY A 58 7.62 -9.53 4.81
CA GLY A 58 6.63 -10.36 4.13
C GLY A 58 5.27 -10.34 4.82
N THR A 59 4.30 -11.05 4.22
CA THR A 59 2.90 -11.03 4.68
C THR A 59 2.74 -11.66 6.07
N ALA A 60 3.29 -12.84 6.32
CA ALA A 60 3.13 -13.55 7.59
C ALA A 60 3.71 -12.75 8.77
N GLY A 61 4.97 -12.30 8.67
CA GLY A 61 5.61 -11.51 9.72
C GLY A 61 4.92 -10.17 9.97
N THR A 62 4.39 -9.53 8.92
CA THR A 62 3.58 -8.29 9.06
C THR A 62 2.31 -8.55 9.86
N LEU A 63 1.61 -9.66 9.60
CA LEU A 63 0.38 -10.02 10.32
C LEU A 63 0.66 -10.39 11.78
N GLU A 64 1.74 -11.12 12.06
CA GLU A 64 2.18 -11.41 13.43
C GLU A 64 2.46 -10.12 14.21
N THR A 65 3.19 -9.19 13.58
CA THR A 65 3.53 -7.88 14.15
C THR A 65 2.26 -7.03 14.39
N TYR A 66 1.29 -7.08 13.46
CA TYR A 66 0.00 -6.39 13.62
C TYR A 66 -0.83 -6.93 14.79
N LEU A 67 -0.95 -8.26 14.90
CA LEU A 67 -1.70 -8.91 15.99
C LEU A 67 -1.04 -8.72 17.36
N GLY A 68 0.27 -8.46 17.39
CA GLY A 68 1.02 -8.15 18.60
C GLY A 68 1.04 -6.67 18.98
N ASP A 69 0.29 -5.79 18.29
CA ASP A 69 0.32 -4.33 18.45
C ASP A 69 1.73 -3.71 18.28
N GLN A 70 2.55 -4.33 17.44
CA GLN A 70 3.92 -3.90 17.15
C GLN A 70 4.04 -3.26 15.75
N LEU A 71 2.97 -3.28 14.95
CA LEU A 71 3.03 -2.83 13.55
C LEU A 71 3.13 -1.34 13.45
#